data_AF-R6SAD5-F1
#
_entry.id   AF-R6SAD5-F1
#
_cell.length_a   1.000
_cell.length_b   1.000
_cell.length_c   1.000
_cell.angle_alpha   90.00
_cell.angle_beta   90.00
_cell.angle_gamma   90.00
#
_symmetry.space_group_name_H-M   'P 1'
#
loop_
_entity.id
_entity.type
_entity.pdbx_description
1 polymer ?
#
loop_
_entity_poly.entity_id
_entity_poly.type
_entity_poly.pdbx_seq_one_letter_code
_entity_poly.pdbx_strand_id
1 'polypeptide(L)'
;MEIQSKVIKNTDNSSPVKAYATIFLNNNIAIHGFRIIDIGTDDNDAMFVAMPSNRNSDGKYYDMAFPTRSEVKEDIINSVIKNYVDNSSSPLADKSPVDMKITVRLHKTTAYGDNVPASGEIRLSDSFVISGIKITCHDGTIDYEMPKIKSKDGNYYDMAVPLNDRFGQLLKEKVLSEYGLLSTQILCGNINHAELTAEGEVAYKLFKNNSIAQKVINQLSERNIKYSAKINARETTICFLKSDFETMREISLKAASETENHKKL
;
A
#
# COMPACT_ATOMS: atom_id res chain seq x y z
N MET A 1 -5.76 21.44 3.81
CA MET A 1 -5.09 20.25 4.38
C MET A 1 -4.07 20.76 5.35
N GLU A 2 -3.94 20.17 6.53
CA GLU A 2 -2.88 20.56 7.47
C GLU A 2 -1.57 19.89 7.08
N ILE A 3 -0.49 20.68 7.04
CA ILE A 3 0.83 20.22 6.60
C ILE A 3 1.89 20.69 7.58
N GLN A 4 2.59 19.73 8.18
CA GLN A 4 3.83 19.97 8.91
C GLN A 4 5.01 19.38 8.12
N SER A 5 6.23 19.82 8.40
CA SER A 5 7.41 19.23 7.78
C SER A 5 8.57 19.18 8.76
N LYS A 6 9.46 18.20 8.53
CA LYS A 6 10.74 18.06 9.22
C LYS A 6 11.83 18.00 8.17
N VAL A 7 12.87 18.80 8.35
CA VAL A 7 13.98 18.93 7.40
C VAL A 7 15.29 18.51 8.05
N ILE A 8 16.10 17.75 7.31
CA ILE A 8 17.43 17.31 7.73
C ILE A 8 18.41 17.79 6.66
N LYS A 9 19.34 18.67 7.06
CA LYS A 9 20.36 19.20 6.14
C LYS A 9 21.29 18.08 5.67
N ASN A 10 21.64 18.15 4.41
CA ASN A 10 22.63 17.29 3.82
C ASN A 10 24.02 17.81 4.20
N THR A 11 24.86 16.93 4.75
CA THR A 11 26.26 17.24 5.10
C THR A 11 27.22 17.09 3.93
N ASP A 12 26.78 16.48 2.83
CA ASP A 12 27.57 16.34 1.61
C ASP A 12 27.44 17.59 0.73
N ASN A 13 28.44 18.47 0.86
CA ASN A 13 28.51 19.74 0.13
C ASN A 13 28.69 19.57 -1.39
N SER A 14 29.11 18.40 -1.87
CA SER A 14 29.24 18.12 -3.31
C SER A 14 27.91 17.76 -3.97
N SER A 15 26.89 17.46 -3.16
CA SER A 15 25.56 17.10 -3.65
C SER A 15 24.76 18.33 -4.06
N PRO A 16 24.00 18.27 -5.18
CA PRO A 16 23.02 19.30 -5.49
C PRO A 16 21.86 19.34 -4.47
N VAL A 17 21.66 18.25 -3.71
CA VAL A 17 20.64 18.18 -2.66
C VAL A 17 21.20 18.82 -1.38
N LYS A 18 20.61 19.92 -0.93
CA LYS A 18 20.99 20.62 0.30
C LYS A 18 20.30 20.07 1.55
N ALA A 19 19.13 19.45 1.41
CA ALA A 19 18.43 18.82 2.52
C ALA A 19 17.41 17.78 2.05
N TYR A 20 17.03 16.90 2.97
CA TYR A 20 15.93 15.97 2.83
C TYR A 20 14.79 16.39 3.75
N ALA A 21 13.56 16.27 3.26
CA ALA A 21 12.38 16.62 4.02
C ALA A 21 11.40 15.45 4.11
N THR A 22 10.68 15.42 5.22
CA THR A 22 9.49 14.59 5.44
C THR A 22 8.34 15.52 5.72
N ILE A 23 7.21 15.34 5.04
CA ILE A 23 5.99 16.08 5.35
C ILE A 23 5.01 15.20 6.11
N PHE A 24 4.17 15.82 6.93
CA PHE A 24 3.17 15.15 7.74
C PHE A 24 1.82 15.75 7.37
N LEU A 25 0.91 14.91 6.86
CA LEU A 25 -0.39 15.36 6.36
C LEU A 25 -1.47 15.05 7.40
N ASN A 26 -2.20 16.08 7.84
CA ASN A 26 -3.31 15.98 8.80
C ASN A 26 -2.95 15.19 10.09
N ASN A 27 -1.66 15.15 10.46
CA ASN A 27 -1.11 14.36 11.57
C ASN A 27 -1.49 12.85 11.50
N ASN A 28 -1.72 12.33 10.29
CA ASN A 28 -2.09 10.94 10.05
C ASN A 28 -1.00 10.10 9.39
N ILE A 29 -0.25 10.70 8.47
CA ILE A 29 0.72 10.00 7.63
C ILE A 29 1.94 10.88 7.37
N ALA A 30 3.13 10.29 7.49
CA ALA A 30 4.40 10.88 7.07
C ALA A 30 4.70 10.48 5.63
N ILE A 31 5.13 11.44 4.81
CA ILE A 31 5.62 11.22 3.45
C ILE A 31 7.08 11.64 3.38
N HIS A 32 7.95 10.66 3.16
CA HIS A 32 9.39 10.83 3.04
C HIS A 32 9.80 11.07 1.59
N GLY A 33 11.04 11.54 1.39
CA GLY A 33 11.68 11.59 0.07
C GLY A 33 11.67 12.93 -0.64
N PHE A 34 11.19 13.98 0.03
CA PHE A 34 11.31 15.34 -0.48
C PHE A 34 12.78 15.76 -0.40
N ARG A 35 13.22 16.53 -1.39
CA ARG A 35 14.60 17.03 -1.48
C ARG A 35 14.59 18.52 -1.74
N ILE A 36 15.39 19.26 -0.98
CA ILE A 36 15.65 20.67 -1.24
C ILE A 36 16.90 20.73 -2.09
N ILE A 37 16.78 21.29 -3.28
CA ILE A 37 17.83 21.41 -4.28
C ILE A 37 18.09 22.88 -4.51
N ASP A 38 19.36 23.24 -4.48
CA ASP A 38 19.82 24.57 -4.88
C ASP A 38 19.99 24.57 -6.40
N ILE A 39 19.23 25.42 -7.10
CA ILE A 39 19.29 25.53 -8.55
C ILE A 39 20.13 26.73 -9.03
N GLY A 40 20.84 27.41 -8.12
CA GLY A 40 21.96 28.31 -8.42
C GLY A 40 21.73 29.25 -9.60
N THR A 41 20.74 30.14 -9.51
CA THR A 41 20.55 31.21 -10.50
C THR A 41 21.29 32.46 -10.05
N ASP A 42 21.99 33.14 -10.97
CA ASP A 42 22.91 34.25 -10.69
C ASP A 42 22.30 35.45 -9.93
N ASP A 43 20.96 35.55 -9.86
CA ASP A 43 20.27 36.70 -9.25
C ASP A 43 19.36 36.36 -8.06
N ASN A 44 19.25 35.11 -7.60
CA ASN A 44 18.55 34.75 -6.35
C ASN A 44 18.91 33.32 -5.93
N ASP A 45 19.06 33.07 -4.62
CA ASP A 45 19.11 31.73 -4.00
C ASP A 45 17.77 30.98 -4.22
N ALA A 46 17.49 30.61 -5.47
CA ALA A 46 16.28 29.91 -5.85
C ALA A 46 16.40 28.46 -5.35
N MET A 47 15.68 28.15 -4.26
CA MET A 47 15.58 26.79 -3.74
C MET A 47 14.38 26.08 -4.36
N PHE A 48 14.62 24.87 -4.86
CA PHE A 48 13.59 24.01 -5.42
C PHE A 48 13.30 22.83 -4.50
N VAL A 49 12.02 22.59 -4.21
CA VAL A 49 11.59 21.39 -3.48
C VAL A 49 11.17 20.32 -4.48
N ALA A 50 12.03 19.33 -4.67
CA ALA A 50 11.74 18.15 -5.47
C ALA A 50 10.89 17.15 -4.67
N MET A 51 9.86 16.63 -5.32
CA MET A 51 8.97 15.62 -4.76
C MET A 51 9.68 14.25 -4.62
N PRO A 52 9.14 13.34 -3.81
CA PRO A 52 9.57 11.94 -3.78
C PRO A 52 9.38 11.30 -5.14
N SER A 53 10.44 10.73 -5.71
CA SER A 53 10.42 10.19 -7.08
C SER A 53 11.16 8.87 -7.17
N ASN A 54 10.68 7.95 -8.01
CA ASN A 54 11.38 6.71 -8.33
C ASN A 54 11.80 6.68 -9.81
N ARG A 55 12.91 5.98 -10.09
CA ARG A 55 13.39 5.74 -11.45
C ARG A 55 12.61 4.59 -12.07
N ASN A 56 12.01 4.83 -13.23
CA ASN A 56 11.32 3.81 -14.02
C ASN A 56 12.29 3.06 -14.96
N SER A 57 11.80 2.00 -15.57
CA SER A 57 12.53 1.16 -16.54
C SER A 57 12.97 1.93 -17.79
N ASP A 58 12.28 3.02 -18.14
CA ASP A 58 12.67 3.96 -19.20
C ASP A 58 13.86 4.85 -18.81
N GLY A 59 14.37 4.69 -17.59
CA GLY A 59 15.48 5.46 -17.03
C GLY A 59 15.08 6.84 -16.51
N LYS A 60 13.83 7.28 -16.67
CA LYS A 60 13.32 8.56 -16.20
C LYS A 60 12.82 8.48 -14.76
N TYR A 61 12.78 9.62 -14.10
CA TYR A 61 12.23 9.75 -12.75
C TYR A 61 10.79 10.26 -12.82
N TYR A 62 9.91 9.64 -12.05
CA TYR A 62 8.53 10.05 -11.91
C TYR A 62 8.23 10.32 -10.44
N ASP A 63 7.50 11.39 -10.18
CA ASP A 63 7.04 11.73 -8.84
C ASP A 63 6.05 10.68 -8.37
N MET A 64 6.35 10.07 -7.23
CA MET A 64 5.54 9.04 -6.58
C MET A 64 4.60 9.64 -5.55
N ALA A 65 4.93 10.81 -4.99
CA ALA A 65 4.04 11.50 -4.07
C ALA A 65 3.96 12.98 -4.42
N PHE A 66 2.78 13.46 -4.81
CA PHE A 66 2.65 14.81 -5.34
C PHE A 66 1.27 15.43 -5.05
N PRO A 67 1.23 16.76 -4.81
CA PRO A 67 -0.03 17.50 -4.74
C PRO A 67 -0.68 17.60 -6.13
N THR A 68 -2.01 17.55 -6.18
CA THR A 68 -2.78 17.74 -7.43
C THR A 68 -3.48 19.10 -7.49
N ARG A 69 -3.22 19.98 -6.51
CA ARG A 69 -3.74 21.34 -6.42
C ARG A 69 -2.58 22.32 -6.18
N SER A 70 -2.61 23.49 -6.81
CA SER A 70 -1.59 24.54 -6.67
C SER A 70 -1.41 24.97 -5.22
N GLU A 71 -2.51 25.22 -4.52
CA GLU A 71 -2.50 25.70 -3.14
C GLU A 71 -1.77 24.71 -2.22
N VAL A 72 -2.07 23.41 -2.37
CA VAL A 72 -1.41 22.34 -1.57
C VAL A 72 0.07 22.22 -1.92
N LYS A 73 0.43 22.46 -3.20
CA LYS A 73 1.83 22.47 -3.61
C LYS A 73 2.59 23.62 -2.96
N GLU A 74 2.01 24.83 -2.96
CA GLU A 74 2.58 26.01 -2.33
C GLU A 74 2.71 25.81 -0.81
N ASP A 75 1.68 25.28 -0.15
CA ASP A 75 1.70 24.98 1.29
C ASP A 75 2.85 24.03 1.66
N ILE A 76 3.07 22.97 0.86
CA ILE A 76 4.18 22.03 1.05
C ILE A 76 5.53 22.74 0.88
N ILE A 77 5.70 23.47 -0.22
CA ILE A 77 6.97 24.16 -0.53
C ILE A 77 7.29 25.16 0.58
N ASN A 78 6.33 26.00 0.96
CA ASN A 78 6.48 27.01 2.00
C ASN A 78 6.82 26.38 3.35
N SER A 79 6.13 25.31 3.73
CA SER A 79 6.41 24.57 4.98
C SER A 79 7.83 24.02 5.01
N VAL A 80 8.27 23.38 3.91
CA VAL A 80 9.60 22.76 3.82
C VAL A 80 10.71 23.81 3.77
N ILE A 81 10.58 24.84 2.94
CA ILE A 81 11.59 25.90 2.83
C ILE A 81 11.72 26.68 4.14
N LYS A 82 10.59 27.01 4.79
CA LYS A 82 10.61 27.68 6.09
C LYS A 82 11.41 26.89 7.13
N ASN A 83 11.12 25.60 7.32
CA ASN A 83 11.85 24.77 8.29
C ASN A 83 13.32 24.58 7.92
N TYR A 84 13.67 24.63 6.63
CA TYR A 84 15.06 24.61 6.19
C TYR A 84 15.82 25.88 6.57
N VAL A 85 15.22 27.05 6.33
CA VAL A 85 15.81 28.37 6.62
C VAL A 85 15.92 28.60 8.13
N ASP A 86 14.85 28.30 8.87
CA ASP A 86 14.78 28.51 10.32
C ASP A 86 15.76 27.59 11.09
N ASN A 87 16.38 26.60 10.42
CA ASN A 87 17.16 25.52 11.04
C ASN A 87 16.40 24.81 12.17
N SER A 88 15.07 24.88 12.12
CA SER A 88 14.23 24.46 13.20
C SER A 88 14.14 22.93 13.17
N SER A 89 14.89 22.29 14.07
CA SER A 89 14.57 20.94 14.54
C SER A 89 13.33 20.95 15.45
N SER A 90 12.49 21.99 15.34
CA SER A 90 11.32 22.19 16.15
C SER A 90 10.47 20.93 16.11
N PRO A 91 10.10 20.38 17.29
CA PRO A 91 9.25 19.22 17.34
C PRO A 91 7.96 19.50 16.56
N LEU A 92 7.45 18.46 15.90
CA LEU A 92 6.14 18.54 15.26
C LEU A 92 5.14 19.02 16.31
N ALA A 93 4.27 19.94 15.92
CA ALA A 93 3.23 20.41 16.81
C ALA A 93 2.37 19.20 17.20
N ASP A 94 2.25 18.96 18.51
CA ASP A 94 1.41 17.90 19.05
C ASP A 94 -0.06 18.26 18.82
N LYS A 95 -0.58 17.76 17.71
CA LYS A 95 -1.92 18.04 17.21
C LYS A 95 -2.61 16.71 16.97
N SER A 96 -3.88 16.66 17.36
CA SER A 96 -4.69 15.48 17.14
C SER A 96 -4.82 15.16 15.64
N PRO A 97 -4.91 13.87 15.25
CA PRO A 97 -5.17 13.48 13.88
C PRO A 97 -6.48 14.08 13.36
N VAL A 98 -6.46 14.63 12.15
CA VAL A 98 -7.63 15.24 11.51
C VAL A 98 -8.20 14.25 10.50
N ASP A 99 -9.51 13.98 10.55
CA ASP A 99 -10.16 13.07 9.60
C ASP A 99 -9.85 13.44 8.14
N MET A 100 -9.56 12.42 7.34
CA MET A 100 -9.03 12.60 5.98
C MET A 100 -9.79 11.68 5.02
N LYS A 101 -10.29 12.22 3.92
CA LYS A 101 -10.87 11.40 2.84
C LYS A 101 -9.76 10.62 2.15
N ILE A 102 -9.97 9.32 1.99
CA ILE A 102 -9.05 8.42 1.28
C ILE A 102 -9.80 7.82 0.09
N THR A 103 -9.25 8.01 -1.09
CA THR A 103 -9.72 7.36 -2.33
C THR A 103 -8.59 6.48 -2.84
N VAL A 104 -8.87 5.23 -3.21
CA VAL A 104 -7.87 4.32 -3.78
C VAL A 104 -8.25 4.04 -5.22
N ARG A 105 -7.25 3.93 -6.09
CA ARG A 105 -7.43 3.47 -7.48
C ARG A 105 -6.40 2.41 -7.77
N LEU A 106 -6.86 1.24 -8.19
CA LEU A 106 -6.00 0.11 -8.53
C LEU A 106 -6.24 -0.32 -9.98
N HIS A 107 -5.22 -0.93 -10.57
CA HIS A 107 -5.30 -1.60 -11.86
C HIS A 107 -4.60 -2.96 -11.77
N LYS A 108 -5.14 -3.96 -12.47
CA LYS A 108 -4.54 -5.31 -12.52
C LYS A 108 -3.20 -5.24 -13.23
N THR A 109 -2.25 -6.01 -12.74
CA THR A 109 -0.90 -6.13 -13.31
C THR A 109 -0.76 -7.49 -13.98
N THR A 110 -0.04 -7.56 -15.11
CA THR A 110 0.14 -8.79 -15.92
C THR A 110 1.31 -9.65 -15.45
N ALA A 111 1.92 -9.35 -14.30
CA ALA A 111 3.10 -10.05 -13.81
C ALA A 111 2.74 -11.45 -13.29
N TYR A 112 3.45 -12.47 -13.81
CA TYR A 112 3.40 -13.85 -13.34
C TYR A 112 4.68 -14.12 -12.53
N GLY A 113 4.54 -14.63 -11.30
CA GLY A 113 5.62 -14.78 -10.30
C GLY A 113 5.66 -13.63 -9.28
N ASP A 114 6.22 -13.87 -8.08
CA ASP A 114 6.28 -13.01 -6.87
C ASP A 114 5.31 -11.81 -6.81
N ASN A 115 4.05 -12.15 -7.08
CA ASN A 115 2.84 -11.75 -6.39
C ASN A 115 2.53 -10.26 -6.25
N VAL A 116 2.58 -9.48 -7.33
CA VAL A 116 1.85 -8.20 -7.39
C VAL A 116 0.62 -8.34 -8.29
N PRO A 117 -0.58 -8.65 -7.75
CA PRO A 117 -1.78 -8.85 -8.58
C PRO A 117 -2.45 -7.55 -9.03
N ALA A 118 -2.14 -6.44 -8.36
CA ALA A 118 -2.57 -5.11 -8.77
C ALA A 118 -1.59 -4.04 -8.28
N SER A 119 -1.56 -2.90 -8.95
CA SER A 119 -0.86 -1.71 -8.48
C SER A 119 -1.70 -0.46 -8.67
N GLY A 120 -1.32 0.67 -8.08
CA GLY A 120 -2.08 1.89 -8.26
C GLY A 120 -1.67 3.05 -7.38
N GLU A 121 -2.65 3.83 -6.97
CA GLU A 121 -2.47 5.08 -6.24
C GLU A 121 -3.48 5.25 -5.10
N ILE A 122 -3.06 5.98 -4.08
CA ILE A 122 -3.87 6.47 -2.97
C ILE A 122 -3.98 7.98 -3.10
N ARG A 123 -5.20 8.51 -3.03
CA ARG A 123 -5.46 9.95 -3.01
C ARG A 123 -5.99 10.36 -1.65
N LEU A 124 -5.29 11.32 -1.05
CA LEU A 124 -5.55 11.84 0.26
C LEU A 124 -6.19 13.24 0.15
N SER A 125 -7.36 13.40 0.78
CA SER A 125 -8.25 14.59 0.67
C SER A 125 -8.46 15.11 -0.75
N ASP A 126 -8.46 14.21 -1.74
CA ASP A 126 -8.56 14.52 -3.17
C ASP A 126 -7.51 15.52 -3.72
N SER A 127 -6.47 15.84 -2.96
CA SER A 127 -5.50 16.90 -3.31
C SER A 127 -4.05 16.48 -3.20
N PHE A 128 -3.76 15.28 -2.68
CA PHE A 128 -2.42 14.71 -2.63
C PHE A 128 -2.46 13.24 -3.07
N VAL A 129 -1.54 12.83 -3.93
CA VAL A 129 -1.49 11.46 -4.50
C VAL A 129 -0.22 10.77 -4.01
N ILE A 130 -0.35 9.48 -3.69
CA ILE A 130 0.75 8.54 -3.46
C ILE A 130 0.58 7.41 -4.49
N SER A 131 1.43 7.40 -5.51
CA SER A 131 1.48 6.44 -6.61
C SER A 131 2.47 5.32 -6.34
N GLY A 132 2.25 4.17 -6.98
CA GLY A 132 3.17 3.03 -6.91
C GLY A 132 2.92 2.13 -5.71
N ILE A 133 1.71 2.19 -5.12
CA ILE A 133 1.28 1.14 -4.18
C ILE A 133 1.09 -0.17 -4.93
N LYS A 134 1.43 -1.28 -4.27
CA LYS A 134 1.36 -2.62 -4.85
C LYS A 134 0.53 -3.50 -3.94
N ILE A 135 -0.39 -4.26 -4.49
CA ILE A 135 -0.98 -5.38 -3.75
C ILE A 135 0.04 -6.50 -3.73
N THR A 136 0.13 -7.25 -2.64
CA THR A 136 0.94 -8.46 -2.56
C THR A 136 0.10 -9.66 -2.17
N CYS A 137 0.49 -10.85 -2.59
CA CYS A 137 -0.20 -12.09 -2.24
C CYS A 137 0.81 -13.19 -1.88
N HIS A 138 1.23 -13.30 -0.62
CA HIS A 138 2.18 -14.33 -0.20
C HIS A 138 1.44 -15.45 0.54
N ASP A 139 1.62 -16.69 0.09
CA ASP A 139 0.99 -17.90 0.67
C ASP A 139 -0.54 -17.80 0.83
N GLY A 140 -1.20 -17.11 -0.09
CA GLY A 140 -2.65 -16.86 -0.05
C GLY A 140 -3.10 -15.72 0.86
N THR A 141 -2.16 -15.04 1.53
CA THR A 141 -2.42 -13.81 2.28
C THR A 141 -2.27 -12.60 1.38
N ILE A 142 -3.37 -11.87 1.19
CA ILE A 142 -3.39 -10.62 0.42
C ILE A 142 -3.06 -9.45 1.34
N ASP A 143 -2.06 -8.67 0.98
CA ASP A 143 -1.74 -7.39 1.64
C ASP A 143 -1.38 -6.32 0.60
N TYR A 144 -0.86 -5.19 1.06
CA TYR A 144 -0.33 -4.15 0.19
C TYR A 144 1.00 -3.60 0.70
N GLU A 145 1.83 -3.16 -0.24
CA GLU A 145 3.08 -2.48 0.01
C GLU A 145 3.01 -1.02 -0.46
N MET A 146 3.59 -0.13 0.34
CA MET A 146 3.82 1.25 -0.03
C MET A 146 4.97 1.36 -1.04
N PRO A 147 5.01 2.43 -1.86
CA PRO A 147 6.19 2.72 -2.67
C PRO A 147 7.40 2.88 -1.76
N LYS A 148 8.49 2.20 -2.09
CA LYS A 148 9.74 2.27 -1.33
C LYS A 148 10.65 3.36 -1.89
N ILE A 149 11.42 3.98 -1.02
CA ILE A 149 12.47 4.94 -1.36
C ILE A 149 13.81 4.45 -0.81
N LYS A 150 14.89 4.74 -1.52
CA LYS A 150 16.26 4.32 -1.16
C LYS A 150 16.94 5.39 -0.32
N SER A 151 17.49 5.02 0.83
CA SER A 151 18.34 5.88 1.65
C SER A 151 19.72 6.04 1.03
N LYS A 152 20.52 6.98 1.55
CA LYS A 152 21.93 7.13 1.16
C LYS A 152 22.75 5.85 1.38
N ASP A 153 22.47 5.13 2.47
CA ASP A 153 23.16 3.90 2.83
C ASP A 153 22.71 2.69 2.00
N GLY A 154 21.76 2.90 1.09
CA GLY A 154 21.26 1.88 0.17
C GLY A 154 20.09 1.05 0.69
N ASN A 155 19.65 1.28 1.92
CA ASN A 155 18.47 0.64 2.51
C ASN A 155 17.17 1.18 1.90
N TYR A 156 16.16 0.32 1.79
CA TYR A 156 14.82 0.72 1.34
C TYR A 156 13.88 0.88 2.53
N TYR A 157 13.06 1.91 2.49
CA TYR A 157 12.02 2.15 3.48
C TYR A 157 10.76 2.66 2.78
N ASP A 158 9.62 2.51 3.45
CA ASP A 158 8.35 2.97 2.92
C ASP A 158 8.34 4.49 2.80
N MET A 159 7.94 4.99 1.63
CA MET A 159 7.82 6.41 1.37
C MET A 159 6.70 7.04 2.18
N ALA A 160 5.65 6.28 2.51
CA ALA A 160 4.47 6.76 3.21
C ALA A 160 4.21 5.87 4.44
N VAL A 161 4.22 6.47 5.63
CA VAL A 161 4.13 5.73 6.90
C VAL A 161 3.00 6.31 7.75
N PRO A 162 1.94 5.53 8.06
CA PRO A 162 0.91 5.93 9.02
C PRO A 162 1.52 6.27 10.38
N LEU A 163 1.07 7.36 11.00
CA LEU A 163 1.56 7.82 12.29
C LEU A 163 0.81 7.20 13.48
N ASN A 164 -0.32 6.56 13.23
CA ASN A 164 -1.14 5.90 14.25
C ASN A 164 -1.87 4.68 13.68
N ASP A 165 -2.14 3.71 14.55
CA ASP A 165 -2.75 2.42 14.17
C ASP A 165 -4.12 2.57 13.55
N ARG A 166 -4.94 3.50 14.06
CA ARG A 166 -6.28 3.77 13.52
C ARG A 166 -6.21 4.16 12.05
N PHE A 167 -5.31 5.06 11.68
CA PHE A 167 -5.13 5.48 10.29
C PHE A 167 -4.53 4.36 9.44
N GLY A 168 -3.56 3.61 9.97
CA GLY A 168 -2.98 2.45 9.29
C GLY A 168 -4.02 1.38 8.96
N GLN A 169 -4.92 1.07 9.90
CA GLN A 169 -6.03 0.13 9.70
C GLN A 169 -7.03 0.65 8.66
N LEU A 170 -7.42 1.93 8.74
CA LEU A 170 -8.30 2.56 7.77
C LEU A 170 -7.72 2.50 6.35
N LEU A 171 -6.43 2.78 6.21
CA LEU A 171 -5.72 2.75 4.93
C LEU A 171 -5.72 1.33 4.35
N LYS A 172 -5.38 0.34 5.18
CA LYS A 172 -5.41 -1.08 4.81
C LYS A 172 -6.81 -1.51 4.36
N GLU A 173 -7.85 -1.17 5.12
CA GLU A 173 -9.23 -1.48 4.80
C GLU A 173 -9.62 -0.87 3.44
N LYS A 174 -9.30 0.41 3.19
CA LYS A 174 -9.63 1.08 1.92
C LYS A 174 -8.92 0.45 0.73
N VAL A 175 -7.64 0.13 0.86
CA VAL A 175 -6.85 -0.47 -0.23
C VAL A 175 -7.36 -1.86 -0.56
N LEU A 176 -7.57 -2.71 0.45
CA LEU A 176 -8.02 -4.09 0.24
C LEU A 176 -9.48 -4.15 -0.21
N SER A 177 -10.33 -3.21 0.23
CA SER A 177 -11.70 -3.09 -0.27
C SER A 177 -11.73 -2.71 -1.76
N GLU A 178 -10.91 -1.75 -2.18
CA GLU A 178 -10.80 -1.36 -3.59
C GLU A 178 -10.26 -2.52 -4.44
N TYR A 179 -9.27 -3.24 -3.93
CA TYR A 179 -8.75 -4.42 -4.60
C TYR A 179 -9.84 -5.49 -4.79
N GLY A 180 -10.64 -5.76 -3.75
CA GLY A 180 -11.77 -6.69 -3.82
C GLY A 180 -12.81 -6.32 -4.89
N LEU A 181 -13.00 -5.03 -5.17
CA LEU A 181 -13.89 -4.52 -6.24
C LEU A 181 -13.24 -4.67 -7.63
N LEU A 182 -11.97 -4.29 -7.77
CA LEU A 182 -11.19 -4.44 -9.00
C LEU A 182 -11.08 -5.91 -9.42
N SER A 183 -10.93 -6.78 -8.43
CA SER A 183 -10.83 -8.20 -8.61
C SER A 183 -12.20 -8.85 -8.73
N THR A 184 -12.93 -8.53 -9.79
CA THR A 184 -13.84 -9.53 -10.36
C THR A 184 -12.95 -10.67 -10.85
N GLN A 185 -12.78 -11.71 -10.02
CA GLN A 185 -11.86 -12.86 -10.09
C GLN A 185 -10.40 -12.59 -9.62
N ILE A 186 -10.09 -12.58 -8.31
CA ILE A 186 -8.73 -12.92 -7.82
C ILE A 186 -8.58 -14.42 -7.98
N LEU A 187 -7.61 -14.87 -8.78
CA LEU A 187 -7.17 -16.26 -8.75
C LEU A 187 -6.01 -16.38 -7.77
N CYS A 188 -6.22 -17.07 -6.66
CA CYS A 188 -5.18 -17.42 -5.70
C CYS A 188 -5.19 -18.93 -5.45
N GLY A 189 -4.11 -19.50 -4.92
CA GLY A 189 -4.00 -20.92 -4.69
C GLY A 189 -2.58 -21.42 -4.89
N ASN A 190 -2.30 -22.60 -4.36
CA ASN A 190 -1.00 -23.27 -4.52
C ASN A 190 -0.88 -24.03 -5.85
N ILE A 191 -1.93 -24.02 -6.66
CA ILE A 191 -1.97 -24.56 -8.01
C ILE A 191 -2.96 -23.75 -8.86
N ASN A 192 -2.68 -23.59 -10.16
CA ASN A 192 -3.63 -22.91 -11.04
C ASN A 192 -4.83 -23.82 -11.36
N HIS A 193 -5.96 -23.22 -11.80
CA HIS A 193 -7.18 -23.98 -12.06
C HIS A 193 -7.02 -25.06 -13.14
N ALA A 194 -6.28 -24.76 -14.22
CA ALA A 194 -6.10 -25.66 -15.34
C ALA A 194 -5.29 -26.91 -14.96
N GLU A 195 -4.21 -26.72 -14.21
CA GLU A 195 -3.37 -27.79 -13.64
C GLU A 195 -4.18 -28.63 -12.64
N LEU A 196 -4.96 -27.99 -11.78
CA LEU A 196 -5.82 -28.70 -10.83
C LEU A 196 -6.85 -29.59 -11.54
N THR A 197 -7.47 -29.12 -12.63
CA THR A 197 -8.39 -29.93 -13.45
C THR A 197 -7.69 -31.01 -14.25
N ALA A 198 -6.39 -30.87 -14.53
CA ALA A 198 -5.61 -31.91 -15.19
C ALA A 198 -5.23 -33.05 -14.24
N GLU A 199 -5.17 -32.80 -12.93
CA GLU A 199 -4.85 -33.82 -11.92
C GLU A 199 -6.01 -34.75 -11.57
N GLY A 200 -7.26 -34.33 -11.81
CA GLY A 200 -8.41 -35.19 -11.57
C GLY A 200 -9.75 -34.46 -11.52
N GLU A 201 -10.78 -35.16 -11.05
CA GLU A 201 -12.09 -34.55 -10.82
C GLU A 201 -12.01 -33.49 -9.71
N VAL A 202 -12.55 -32.31 -10.00
CA VAL A 202 -12.58 -31.19 -9.07
C VAL A 202 -13.98 -30.98 -8.49
N ALA A 203 -14.04 -30.38 -7.31
CA ALA A 203 -15.24 -29.89 -6.67
C ALA A 203 -15.09 -28.41 -6.30
N TYR A 204 -16.23 -27.74 -6.11
CA TYR A 204 -16.28 -26.31 -5.82
C TYR A 204 -17.04 -26.03 -4.54
N LYS A 205 -16.58 -25.06 -3.76
CA LYS A 205 -17.28 -24.55 -2.58
C LYS A 205 -17.35 -23.04 -2.59
N LEU A 206 -18.57 -22.52 -2.50
CA LEU A 206 -18.86 -21.10 -2.44
C LEU A 206 -18.97 -20.64 -0.98
N PHE A 207 -18.31 -19.54 -0.65
CA PHE A 207 -18.37 -18.85 0.63
C PHE A 207 -18.88 -17.43 0.42
N LYS A 208 -20.01 -17.07 1.04
CA LYS A 208 -20.57 -15.71 0.99
C LYS A 208 -19.89 -14.73 1.96
N ASN A 209 -18.93 -15.20 2.74
CA ASN A 209 -18.19 -14.39 3.70
C ASN A 209 -16.70 -14.61 3.46
N ASN A 210 -16.03 -13.58 2.95
CA ASN A 210 -14.60 -13.65 2.59
C ASN A 210 -13.69 -13.87 3.81
N SER A 211 -14.10 -13.44 5.02
CA SER A 211 -13.33 -13.72 6.24
C SER A 211 -13.31 -15.22 6.56
N ILE A 212 -14.45 -15.90 6.40
CA ILE A 212 -14.53 -17.36 6.57
C ILE A 212 -13.72 -18.05 5.48
N ALA A 213 -13.85 -17.59 4.23
CA ALA A 213 -13.10 -18.14 3.11
C ALA A 213 -11.58 -18.04 3.33
N GLN A 214 -11.09 -16.91 3.86
CA GLN A 214 -9.67 -16.73 4.17
C GLN A 214 -9.18 -17.72 5.22
N LYS A 215 -9.95 -17.95 6.30
CA LYS A 215 -9.60 -18.97 7.31
C LYS A 215 -9.51 -20.37 6.70
N VAL A 216 -10.41 -20.71 5.79
CA VAL A 216 -10.39 -21.99 5.06
C VAL A 216 -9.15 -22.09 4.18
N ILE A 217 -8.84 -21.04 3.41
CA ILE A 217 -7.65 -20.95 2.56
C ILE A 217 -6.37 -21.17 3.38
N ASN A 218 -6.25 -20.52 4.55
CA ASN A 218 -5.10 -20.68 5.43
C ASN A 218 -4.93 -22.15 5.87
N GLN A 219 -6.01 -22.82 6.28
CA GLN A 219 -5.96 -24.24 6.66
C GLN A 219 -5.66 -25.18 5.49
N LEU A 220 -6.10 -24.85 4.27
CA LEU A 220 -5.74 -25.60 3.06
C LEU A 220 -4.23 -25.47 2.77
N SER A 221 -3.69 -24.26 2.87
CA SER A 221 -2.26 -23.99 2.72
C SER A 221 -1.42 -24.72 3.79
N GLU A 222 -1.80 -24.63 5.07
CA GLU A 222 -1.13 -25.33 6.18
C GLU A 222 -1.07 -26.84 5.99
N ARG A 223 -2.10 -27.42 5.37
CA ARG A 223 -2.21 -28.85 5.11
C ARG A 223 -1.65 -29.26 3.74
N ASN A 224 -1.06 -28.34 2.98
CA ASN A 224 -0.60 -28.55 1.60
C ASN A 224 -1.67 -29.17 0.67
N ILE A 225 -2.94 -28.86 0.90
CA ILE A 225 -4.04 -29.34 0.06
C ILE A 225 -4.07 -28.48 -1.21
N LYS A 226 -4.21 -29.11 -2.37
CA LYS A 226 -4.22 -28.40 -3.66
C LYS A 226 -5.55 -27.69 -3.87
N TYR A 227 -5.50 -26.38 -4.10
CA TYR A 227 -6.69 -25.59 -4.40
C TYR A 227 -6.39 -24.43 -5.34
N SER A 228 -7.44 -24.00 -6.04
CA SER A 228 -7.52 -22.74 -6.76
C SER A 228 -8.76 -21.99 -6.29
N ALA A 229 -8.60 -20.79 -5.77
CA ALA A 229 -9.68 -19.96 -5.26
C ALA A 229 -9.89 -18.74 -6.16
N LYS A 230 -11.16 -18.43 -6.37
CA LYS A 230 -11.67 -17.26 -7.05
C LYS A 230 -12.34 -16.35 -6.03
N ILE A 231 -11.66 -15.28 -5.63
CA ILE A 231 -12.18 -14.32 -4.65
C ILE A 231 -12.81 -13.13 -5.40
N ASN A 232 -14.03 -12.77 -4.99
CA ASN A 232 -14.75 -11.56 -5.41
C ASN A 232 -15.09 -10.72 -4.16
N ALA A 233 -15.52 -9.46 -4.33
CA ALA A 233 -15.87 -8.56 -3.23
C ALA A 233 -16.88 -9.11 -2.20
N ARG A 234 -17.77 -10.03 -2.61
CA ARG A 234 -18.87 -10.54 -1.77
C ARG A 234 -18.82 -12.05 -1.53
N GLU A 235 -17.95 -12.75 -2.24
CA GLU A 235 -17.91 -14.21 -2.17
C GLU A 235 -16.58 -14.76 -2.68
N THR A 236 -16.22 -15.93 -2.16
CA THR A 236 -15.07 -16.71 -2.62
C THR A 236 -15.55 -18.08 -3.08
N THR A 237 -15.13 -18.49 -4.27
CA THR A 237 -15.29 -19.87 -4.75
C THR A 237 -13.96 -20.60 -4.67
N ILE A 238 -13.88 -21.69 -3.92
CA ILE A 238 -12.67 -22.52 -3.82
C ILE A 238 -12.89 -23.79 -4.63
N CYS A 239 -11.99 -24.05 -5.58
CA CYS A 239 -11.88 -25.27 -6.37
C CYS A 239 -10.80 -26.16 -5.77
N PHE A 240 -11.06 -27.45 -5.61
CA PHE A 240 -10.17 -28.43 -4.98
C PHE A 240 -10.43 -29.83 -5.59
N LEU A 241 -9.53 -30.79 -5.37
CA LEU A 241 -9.74 -32.16 -5.84
C LEU A 241 -10.91 -32.81 -5.09
N LYS A 242 -11.76 -33.55 -5.79
CA LYS A 242 -12.92 -34.22 -5.21
C LYS A 242 -12.55 -35.23 -4.13
N SER A 243 -11.32 -35.76 -4.16
CA SER A 243 -10.75 -36.60 -3.10
C SER A 243 -10.68 -35.89 -1.74
N ASP A 244 -10.56 -34.56 -1.72
CA ASP A 244 -10.41 -33.76 -0.50
C ASP A 244 -11.76 -33.22 0.03
N PHE A 245 -12.89 -33.72 -0.48
CA PHE A 245 -14.21 -33.19 -0.15
C PHE A 245 -14.54 -33.22 1.34
N GLU A 246 -14.27 -34.33 2.03
CA GLU A 246 -14.54 -34.43 3.46
C GLU A 246 -13.61 -33.52 4.28
N THR A 247 -12.33 -33.42 3.91
CA THR A 247 -11.39 -32.50 4.52
C THR A 247 -11.85 -31.05 4.36
N MET A 248 -12.29 -30.68 3.15
CA MET A 248 -12.81 -29.35 2.86
C MET A 248 -14.10 -29.06 3.66
N ARG A 249 -14.96 -30.06 3.85
CA ARG A 249 -16.17 -29.96 4.67
C ARG A 249 -15.82 -29.68 6.13
N GLU A 250 -14.89 -30.43 6.70
CA GLU A 250 -14.43 -30.27 8.09
C GLU A 250 -13.85 -28.87 8.34
N ILE A 251 -12.87 -28.46 7.52
CA ILE A 251 -12.21 -27.15 7.61
C ILE A 251 -13.23 -26.01 7.54
N SER A 252 -14.21 -26.12 6.64
CA SER A 252 -15.25 -25.11 6.48
C SER A 252 -16.14 -24.97 7.70
N LEU A 253 -16.51 -26.09 8.34
CA LEU A 253 -17.34 -26.09 9.55
C LEU A 253 -16.59 -25.46 10.73
N LYS A 254 -15.32 -25.79 10.89
CA LYS A 254 -14.44 -25.19 11.91
C LYS A 254 -14.28 -23.67 11.71
N ALA A 255 -14.02 -23.23 10.48
CA ALA A 255 -13.89 -21.80 10.18
C ALA A 255 -15.18 -21.01 10.45
N ALA A 256 -16.34 -21.62 10.21
CA ALA A 256 -17.64 -21.01 10.50
C ALA A 256 -17.88 -20.86 12.01
N SER A 257 -17.63 -21.91 12.81
CA SER A 257 -17.87 -21.88 14.26
C SER A 257 -16.96 -20.90 15.01
N GLU A 258 -15.69 -20.80 14.62
CA GLU A 258 -14.74 -19.82 15.16
C GLU A 258 -15.17 -18.37 14.88
N THR A 259 -15.95 -18.14 13.82
CA THR A 259 -16.40 -16.80 13.41
C THR A 259 -17.71 -16.40 14.13
N GLU A 260 -18.54 -17.37 14.50
CA GLU A 260 -19.74 -17.12 15.31
C GLU A 260 -19.41 -16.80 16.78
N ASN A 261 -18.41 -17.46 17.36
CA ASN A 261 -17.99 -17.20 18.74
C ASN A 261 -17.40 -15.78 18.92
N HIS A 262 -16.73 -15.23 17.91
CA HIS A 262 -16.23 -13.85 17.96
C HIS A 262 -17.29 -12.76 17.82
N LYS A 263 -18.52 -13.10 17.41
CA LYS A 263 -19.65 -12.13 17.39
C LYS A 263 -20.47 -12.11 18.68
N LYS A 264 -20.23 -13.06 19.59
CA LYS A 264 -20.95 -13.18 20.88
C LYS A 264 -20.14 -12.68 22.09
N LEU A 265 -18.93 -12.19 21.86
CA LEU A 265 -18.08 -11.46 22.82
C LEU A 265 -18.05 -9.99 22.42
#